data_AF-A0A559L9C0-F1
#
_entry.id   AF-A0A559L9C0-F1
#
_cell.length_a   1.000
_cell.length_b   1.000
_cell.length_c   1.000
_cell.angle_alpha   90.00
_cell.angle_beta   90.00
_cell.angle_gamma   90.00
#
_symmetry.space_group_name_H-M   'P 1'
#
loop_
_entity.id
_entity.type
_entity.pdbx_description
1 polymer ?
#
loop_
_entity_poly.entity_id
_entity_poly.type
_entity_poly.pdbx_seq_one_letter_code
_entity_poly.pdbx_strand_id
1 'polypeptide(L)'
;MRLSILFTGLLASLAAARSIEERAAPKLVLSHYMLSDITEEHAPKDVADAIAMGRDGFFLNVGYPKLDWVPQTLRHLYGYADDLATGTWCYDKKLGNDCGGPKEYETSLKSFLGRDSYLRYGPDNFPFITNFSTGRQTDKYFTAWKNSFANEMYFVPGIDDTPGFWESYPAWWGYWGDLIDGASVWESAWPEVHGTNEGDLSRDIKAMGPLQKKGKSL
;
A
#
# COMPACT_ATOMS: atom_id res chain seq x y z
N MET A 1 57.02 6.11 -3.11
CA MET A 1 55.88 6.70 -3.85
C MET A 1 55.11 5.64 -4.68
N ARG A 2 54.81 4.45 -4.13
CA ARG A 2 53.98 3.42 -4.80
C ARG A 2 52.96 2.74 -3.86
N LEU A 3 53.03 3.01 -2.55
CA LEU A 3 52.09 2.46 -1.56
C LEU A 3 50.82 3.33 -1.40
N SER A 4 50.91 4.63 -1.67
CA SER A 4 49.80 5.59 -1.51
C SER A 4 48.72 5.51 -2.60
N ILE A 5 49.02 4.90 -3.75
CA ILE A 5 48.09 4.75 -4.90
C ILE A 5 47.17 3.52 -4.70
N LEU A 6 47.65 2.48 -4.01
CA LEU A 6 46.87 1.27 -3.71
C LEU A 6 45.78 1.52 -2.64
N PHE A 7 46.04 2.39 -1.66
CA PHE A 7 45.06 2.71 -0.61
C PHE A 7 43.92 3.62 -1.09
N THR A 8 44.17 4.51 -2.05
CA THR A 8 43.15 5.41 -2.60
C THR A 8 42.18 4.68 -3.54
N GLY A 9 42.66 3.67 -4.28
CA GLY A 9 41.80 2.83 -5.13
C GLY A 9 40.80 1.97 -4.34
N LEU A 10 41.24 1.42 -3.20
CA LEU A 10 40.39 0.55 -2.35
C LEU A 10 39.24 1.34 -1.67
N LEU A 11 39.51 2.56 -1.21
CA LEU A 11 38.50 3.45 -0.61
C LEU A 11 37.48 3.93 -1.63
N ALA A 12 37.91 4.24 -2.87
CA ALA A 12 37.01 4.62 -3.95
C ALA A 12 36.09 3.45 -4.37
N SER A 13 36.59 2.21 -4.39
CA SER A 13 35.77 1.02 -4.69
C SER A 13 34.76 0.69 -3.59
N LEU A 14 35.07 0.89 -2.30
CA LEU A 14 34.09 0.71 -1.22
C LEU A 14 33.01 1.80 -1.23
N ALA A 15 33.37 3.05 -1.53
CA ALA A 15 32.40 4.14 -1.65
C ALA A 15 31.46 3.97 -2.87
N ALA A 16 32.01 3.48 -3.99
CA ALA A 16 31.22 3.12 -5.17
C ALA A 16 30.32 1.90 -4.92
N ALA A 17 30.79 0.88 -4.20
CA ALA A 17 29.96 -0.27 -3.81
C ALA A 17 28.81 0.14 -2.87
N ARG A 18 29.08 1.00 -1.88
CA ARG A 18 28.05 1.57 -0.99
C ARG A 18 27.00 2.37 -1.75
N SER A 19 27.41 3.18 -2.73
CA SER A 19 26.49 4.00 -3.53
C SER A 19 25.71 3.21 -4.59
N ILE A 20 26.12 1.97 -4.90
CA ILE A 20 25.37 1.02 -5.74
C ILE A 20 24.38 0.20 -4.88
N GLU A 21 24.78 -0.26 -3.68
CA GLU A 21 23.86 -0.91 -2.72
C GLU A 21 22.74 0.03 -2.28
N GLU A 22 23.04 1.30 -2.00
CA GLU A 22 22.05 2.31 -1.60
C GLU A 22 21.04 2.63 -2.72
N ARG A 23 21.36 2.29 -3.99
CA ARG A 23 20.47 2.48 -5.15
C ARG A 23 19.56 1.29 -5.46
N ALA A 24 19.76 0.14 -4.82
CA ALA A 24 18.95 -1.06 -5.02
C ALA A 24 18.50 -1.67 -3.69
N ALA A 25 18.07 -0.84 -2.75
CA ALA A 25 17.23 -1.35 -1.67
C ALA A 25 16.05 -2.10 -2.31
N PRO A 26 15.79 -3.36 -1.92
CA PRO A 26 14.67 -4.12 -2.45
C PRO A 26 13.39 -3.31 -2.22
N LYS A 27 12.68 -3.03 -3.31
CA LYS A 27 11.40 -2.32 -3.25
C LYS A 27 10.32 -3.36 -3.05
N LEU A 28 9.41 -3.07 -2.13
CA LEU A 28 8.20 -3.87 -1.93
C LEU A 28 7.29 -3.72 -3.16
N VAL A 29 7.01 -4.82 -3.84
CA VAL A 29 6.17 -4.91 -5.03
C VAL A 29 4.97 -5.80 -4.73
N LEU A 30 3.82 -5.18 -4.55
CA LEU A 30 2.58 -5.85 -4.18
C LEU A 30 1.60 -5.83 -5.34
N SER A 31 0.88 -6.93 -5.56
CA SER A 31 -0.13 -7.00 -6.60
C SER A 31 -1.51 -6.67 -6.05
N HIS A 32 -2.24 -5.79 -6.72
CA HIS A 32 -3.66 -5.62 -6.43
C HIS A 32 -4.41 -6.91 -6.72
N TYR A 33 -5.21 -7.37 -5.76
CA TYR A 33 -5.87 -8.67 -5.81
C TYR A 33 -7.36 -8.53 -5.49
N MET A 34 -8.24 -8.83 -6.44
CA MET A 34 -9.69 -8.68 -6.26
C MET A 34 -10.26 -9.80 -5.40
N LEU A 35 -10.72 -9.49 -4.17
CA LEU A 35 -11.36 -10.50 -3.35
C LEU A 35 -12.75 -10.82 -3.93
N SER A 36 -12.91 -12.07 -4.37
CA SER A 36 -14.17 -12.64 -4.83
C SER A 36 -14.36 -14.01 -4.16
N ASP A 37 -15.19 -14.87 -4.73
CA ASP A 37 -15.46 -16.23 -4.23
C ASP A 37 -14.26 -17.18 -4.49
N ILE A 38 -13.12 -16.86 -3.89
CA ILE A 38 -11.87 -17.63 -3.97
C ILE A 38 -12.01 -18.81 -3.03
N THR A 39 -11.72 -19.99 -3.56
CA THR A 39 -11.75 -21.25 -2.83
C THR A 39 -10.35 -21.57 -2.29
N GLU A 40 -10.28 -22.57 -1.42
CA GLU A 40 -9.01 -23.10 -0.93
C GLU A 40 -8.11 -23.66 -2.04
N GLU A 41 -8.67 -24.02 -3.21
CA GLU A 41 -7.87 -24.48 -4.35
C GLU A 41 -7.24 -23.32 -5.14
N HIS A 42 -7.89 -22.16 -5.15
CA HIS A 42 -7.41 -20.97 -5.86
C HIS A 42 -6.27 -20.28 -5.12
N ALA A 43 -6.39 -20.13 -3.79
CA ALA A 43 -5.45 -19.35 -2.99
C ALA A 43 -3.96 -19.80 -3.13
N PRO A 44 -3.61 -21.10 -3.09
CA PRO A 44 -2.23 -21.53 -3.28
C PRO A 44 -1.68 -21.25 -4.68
N LYS A 45 -2.54 -21.33 -5.71
CA LYS A 45 -2.15 -21.07 -7.11
C LYS A 45 -1.85 -19.59 -7.31
N ASP A 46 -2.72 -18.72 -6.82
CA ASP A 46 -2.52 -17.28 -6.92
C ASP A 46 -1.24 -16.84 -6.22
N VAL A 47 -0.97 -17.37 -5.01
CA VAL A 47 0.29 -17.10 -4.29
C VAL A 47 1.51 -17.58 -5.08
N ALA A 48 1.46 -18.81 -5.61
CA ALA A 48 2.55 -19.36 -6.39
C ALA A 48 2.84 -18.52 -7.66
N ASP A 49 1.79 -18.07 -8.34
CA ASP A 49 1.91 -17.22 -9.52
C ASP A 49 2.49 -15.84 -9.17
N ALA A 50 2.08 -15.23 -8.06
CA ALA A 50 2.65 -13.98 -7.59
C ALA A 50 4.14 -14.09 -7.29
N ILE A 51 4.55 -15.17 -6.59
CA ILE A 51 5.96 -15.46 -6.33
C ILE A 51 6.72 -15.66 -7.64
N ALA A 52 6.17 -16.42 -8.59
CA ALA A 52 6.78 -16.65 -9.89
C ALA A 52 6.95 -15.35 -10.71
N MET A 53 6.08 -14.37 -10.49
CA MET A 53 6.17 -13.02 -11.08
C MET A 53 7.12 -12.07 -10.32
N GLY A 54 7.75 -12.52 -9.24
CA GLY A 54 8.64 -11.69 -8.40
C GLY A 54 7.87 -10.63 -7.61
N ARG A 55 6.68 -10.97 -7.13
CA ARG A 55 5.86 -10.12 -6.26
C ARG A 55 6.08 -10.52 -4.81
N ASP A 56 6.12 -9.53 -3.93
CA ASP A 56 6.31 -9.72 -2.49
C ASP A 56 5.01 -10.03 -1.76
N GLY A 57 3.86 -9.89 -2.43
CA GLY A 57 2.56 -10.13 -1.81
C GLY A 57 1.40 -9.49 -2.56
N PHE A 58 0.28 -9.35 -1.85
CA PHE A 58 -0.97 -8.81 -2.39
C PHE A 58 -1.51 -7.62 -1.60
N PHE A 59 -2.19 -6.72 -2.30
CA PHE A 59 -3.14 -5.75 -1.77
C PHE A 59 -4.59 -6.22 -2.04
N LEU A 60 -5.27 -6.72 -1.02
CA LEU A 60 -6.49 -7.55 -1.17
C LEU A 60 -7.82 -6.80 -1.28
N ASN A 61 -8.36 -6.43 -2.45
CA ASN A 61 -9.64 -5.70 -2.65
C ASN A 61 -10.87 -6.33 -1.99
N VAL A 62 -11.18 -5.92 -0.76
CA VAL A 62 -12.41 -6.23 -0.03
C VAL A 62 -13.49 -5.17 -0.32
N GLY A 63 -14.53 -5.56 -1.08
CA GLY A 63 -15.62 -4.64 -1.43
C GLY A 63 -16.55 -4.29 -0.27
N TYR A 64 -17.10 -5.30 0.41
CA TYR A 64 -17.94 -5.12 1.59
C TYR A 64 -17.55 -6.14 2.67
N PRO A 65 -16.93 -5.72 3.79
CA PRO A 65 -16.32 -6.63 4.76
C PRO A 65 -17.33 -7.42 5.60
N LYS A 66 -18.61 -7.05 5.56
CA LYS A 66 -19.70 -7.69 6.31
C LYS A 66 -20.38 -8.83 5.56
N LEU A 67 -19.96 -9.16 4.34
CA LEU A 67 -20.47 -10.35 3.66
C LEU A 67 -19.94 -11.61 4.34
N ASP A 68 -20.81 -12.58 4.60
CA ASP A 68 -20.49 -13.79 5.39
C ASP A 68 -19.33 -14.62 4.82
N TRP A 69 -19.08 -14.54 3.51
CA TRP A 69 -18.00 -15.25 2.84
C TRP A 69 -16.63 -14.59 3.03
N VAL A 70 -16.55 -13.29 3.28
CA VAL A 70 -15.27 -12.54 3.33
C VAL A 70 -14.30 -13.08 4.38
N PRO A 71 -14.70 -13.33 5.64
CA PRO A 71 -13.79 -13.88 6.63
C PRO A 71 -13.19 -15.23 6.24
N GLN A 72 -13.97 -16.08 5.57
CA GLN A 72 -13.52 -17.39 5.14
C GLN A 72 -12.51 -17.28 3.99
N THR A 73 -12.79 -16.44 2.99
CA THR A 73 -11.87 -16.18 1.89
C THR A 73 -10.54 -15.58 2.36
N LEU A 74 -10.60 -14.61 3.28
CA LEU A 74 -9.39 -14.04 3.88
C LEU A 74 -8.57 -15.11 4.62
N ARG A 75 -9.22 -16.01 5.37
CA ARG A 75 -8.52 -17.13 6.05
C ARG A 75 -7.81 -18.06 5.08
N HIS A 76 -8.40 -18.33 3.91
CA HIS A 76 -7.73 -19.13 2.89
C HIS A 76 -6.45 -18.43 2.42
N LEU A 77 -6.52 -17.17 1.99
CA LEU A 77 -5.34 -16.44 1.48
C LEU A 77 -4.25 -16.29 2.54
N TYR A 78 -4.62 -15.86 3.74
CA TYR A 78 -3.69 -15.68 4.85
C TYR A 78 -3.06 -16.99 5.37
N GLY A 79 -3.59 -18.15 4.98
CA GLY A 79 -3.01 -19.45 5.29
C GLY A 79 -1.88 -19.86 4.32
N TYR A 80 -1.79 -19.24 3.15
CA TYR A 80 -0.89 -19.65 2.07
C TYR A 80 0.13 -18.59 1.65
N ALA A 81 -0.04 -17.33 2.04
CA ALA A 81 0.91 -16.26 1.76
C ALA A 81 1.63 -15.83 3.04
N ASP A 82 2.94 -15.65 2.97
CA ASP A 82 3.77 -15.21 4.10
C ASP A 82 3.78 -13.69 4.28
N ASP A 83 3.31 -12.91 3.29
CA ASP A 83 3.19 -11.44 3.35
C ASP A 83 1.97 -10.94 2.54
N LEU A 84 0.88 -10.59 3.22
CA LEU A 84 -0.35 -10.01 2.64
C LEU A 84 -0.60 -8.63 3.24
N ALA A 85 -0.74 -7.64 2.39
CA ALA A 85 -1.25 -6.35 2.80
C ALA A 85 -2.78 -6.35 2.70
N THR A 86 -3.49 -6.39 3.82
CA THR A 86 -4.90 -5.93 3.79
C THR A 86 -4.95 -4.43 3.89
N GLY A 87 -5.61 -3.87 2.89
CA GLY A 87 -5.85 -2.46 2.85
C GLY A 87 -6.57 -2.15 1.57
N THR A 88 -7.86 -2.41 1.52
CA THR A 88 -8.62 -2.11 0.33
C THR A 88 -10.06 -1.91 0.69
N TRP A 89 -10.53 -0.72 0.37
CA TRP A 89 -11.91 -0.35 0.53
C TRP A 89 -12.37 0.05 -0.85
N CYS A 90 -13.36 -0.66 -1.37
CA CYS A 90 -13.87 -0.39 -2.71
C CYS A 90 -14.78 0.85 -2.73
N TYR A 91 -14.83 1.46 -3.91
CA TYR A 91 -15.91 2.31 -4.38
C TYR A 91 -16.61 1.59 -5.52
N ASP A 92 -17.88 1.20 -5.35
CA ASP A 92 -18.72 0.83 -6.48
C ASP A 92 -19.88 1.83 -6.61
N LYS A 93 -19.80 2.66 -7.66
CA LYS A 93 -20.81 3.67 -8.00
C LYS A 93 -22.15 3.07 -8.45
N LYS A 94 -22.19 1.78 -8.83
CA LYS A 94 -23.38 1.06 -9.29
C LYS A 94 -24.11 0.34 -8.15
N LEU A 95 -23.50 0.13 -6.98
CA LEU A 95 -24.10 -0.64 -5.87
C LEU A 95 -24.87 0.19 -4.83
N GLY A 96 -24.95 1.51 -4.98
CA GLY A 96 -25.65 2.37 -4.01
C GLY A 96 -24.81 2.70 -2.78
N ASN A 97 -25.41 3.42 -1.81
CA ASN A 97 -24.71 4.10 -0.71
C ASN A 97 -23.73 3.21 0.06
N ASP A 98 -22.46 3.57 -0.14
CA ASP A 98 -21.29 3.45 0.73
C ASP A 98 -20.91 2.08 1.27
N CYS A 99 -19.66 1.70 0.97
CA CYS A 99 -18.85 0.73 1.71
C CYS A 99 -18.55 1.18 3.17
N GLY A 100 -19.41 2.03 3.75
CA GLY A 100 -19.49 2.60 5.10
C GLY A 100 -18.22 3.19 5.72
N GLY A 101 -17.17 3.38 4.92
CA GLY A 101 -15.91 4.01 5.34
C GLY A 101 -15.05 3.11 6.26
N PRO A 102 -13.98 3.68 6.83
CA PRO A 102 -12.97 2.93 7.61
C PRO A 102 -13.55 2.01 8.69
N LYS A 103 -14.62 2.47 9.36
CA LYS A 103 -15.22 1.80 10.51
C LYS A 103 -15.78 0.42 10.16
N GLU A 104 -16.30 0.23 8.95
CA GLU A 104 -16.87 -1.05 8.52
C GLU A 104 -15.82 -2.16 8.46
N TYR A 105 -14.56 -1.80 8.25
CA TYR A 105 -13.44 -2.72 8.12
C TYR A 105 -12.75 -3.01 9.47
N GLU A 106 -13.16 -2.34 10.55
CA GLU A 106 -12.47 -2.42 11.84
C GLU A 106 -12.41 -3.86 12.37
N THR A 107 -13.54 -4.57 12.38
CA THR A 107 -13.62 -5.96 12.84
C THR A 107 -12.76 -6.89 11.99
N SER A 108 -12.82 -6.77 10.67
CA SER A 108 -12.04 -7.60 9.76
C SER A 108 -10.55 -7.34 9.95
N LEU A 109 -10.11 -6.09 9.97
CA LEU A 109 -8.70 -5.74 10.21
C LEU A 109 -8.22 -6.29 11.55
N LYS A 110 -8.93 -6.03 12.66
CA LYS A 110 -8.57 -6.57 13.98
C LYS A 110 -8.43 -8.08 14.02
N SER A 111 -9.13 -8.81 13.14
CA SER A 111 -9.05 -10.27 13.05
C SER A 111 -7.77 -10.78 12.35
N PHE A 112 -7.11 -9.94 11.54
CA PHE A 112 -5.94 -10.35 10.75
C PHE A 112 -4.63 -9.63 11.13
N LEU A 113 -4.67 -8.44 11.75
CA LEU A 113 -3.47 -7.63 12.07
C LEU A 113 -2.41 -8.37 12.92
N GLY A 114 -2.81 -9.37 13.69
CA GLY A 114 -1.92 -10.18 14.53
C GLY A 114 -1.27 -11.37 13.82
N ARG A 115 -1.55 -11.59 12.53
CA ARG A 115 -0.98 -12.72 11.79
C ARG A 115 0.43 -12.40 11.32
N ASP A 116 1.29 -13.42 11.33
CA ASP A 116 2.64 -13.33 10.76
C ASP A 116 2.58 -13.00 9.27
N SER A 117 1.57 -13.55 8.58
CA SER A 117 1.31 -13.27 7.16
C SER A 117 0.75 -11.90 6.86
N TYR A 118 0.59 -11.02 7.85
CA TYR A 118 0.13 -9.65 7.62
C TYR A 118 1.33 -8.75 7.38
N LEU A 119 1.34 -8.03 6.25
CA LEU A 119 2.42 -7.13 5.89
C LEU A 119 2.66 -6.09 7.00
N ARG A 120 3.88 -6.10 7.53
CA ARG A 120 4.39 -5.09 8.44
C ARG A 120 5.48 -4.29 7.74
N TYR A 121 5.61 -3.03 8.13
CA TYR A 121 6.54 -2.12 7.47
C TYR A 121 7.25 -1.21 8.48
N GLY A 122 8.34 -0.59 8.01
CA GLY A 122 9.05 0.48 8.70
C GLY A 122 9.75 0.07 10.02
N PRO A 123 10.47 1.02 10.66
CA PRO A 123 11.24 0.75 11.88
C PRO A 123 10.40 0.28 13.06
N ASP A 124 9.14 0.70 13.14
CA ASP A 124 8.23 0.33 14.24
C ASP A 124 7.55 -1.03 14.00
N ASN A 125 7.75 -1.65 12.83
CA ASN A 125 7.16 -2.94 12.43
C ASN A 125 5.63 -2.99 12.59
N PHE A 126 4.97 -1.87 12.31
CA PHE A 126 3.52 -1.77 12.38
C PHE A 126 2.86 -2.35 11.13
N PRO A 127 1.61 -2.84 11.25
CA PRO A 127 0.85 -3.30 10.11
C PRO A 127 0.68 -2.21 9.05
N PHE A 128 0.89 -2.57 7.79
CA PHE A 128 0.64 -1.71 6.65
C PHE A 128 -0.84 -1.76 6.27
N ILE A 129 -1.50 -0.60 6.21
CA ILE A 129 -2.91 -0.47 5.87
C ILE A 129 -3.07 0.60 4.79
N THR A 130 -3.82 0.27 3.74
CA THR A 130 -4.17 1.18 2.63
C THR A 130 -5.66 1.06 2.29
N ASN A 131 -6.12 1.85 1.33
CA ASN A 131 -7.47 1.86 0.76
C ASN A 131 -7.41 2.51 -0.62
N PHE A 132 -8.46 2.39 -1.45
CA PHE A 132 -8.43 2.94 -2.82
C PHE A 132 -8.85 4.39 -2.95
N SER A 133 -9.63 4.89 -1.99
CA SER A 133 -10.16 6.24 -2.04
C SER A 133 -10.55 6.64 -0.63
N THR A 134 -10.51 7.93 -0.33
CA THR A 134 -11.02 8.45 0.94
C THR A 134 -12.51 8.21 1.13
N GLY A 135 -13.24 7.80 0.09
CA GLY A 135 -14.68 7.53 0.15
C GLY A 135 -15.47 8.77 0.56
N ARG A 136 -14.93 9.96 0.23
CA ARG A 136 -15.42 11.27 0.71
C ARG A 136 -15.48 11.41 2.24
N GLN A 137 -14.75 10.57 2.97
CA GLN A 137 -14.60 10.70 4.42
C GLN A 137 -13.64 11.84 4.75
N THR A 138 -13.80 12.41 5.94
CA THR A 138 -12.97 13.53 6.42
C THR A 138 -11.83 13.04 7.31
N ASP A 139 -10.83 13.90 7.50
CA ASP A 139 -9.74 13.73 8.47
C ASP A 139 -10.22 13.23 9.85
N LYS A 140 -11.35 13.74 10.34
CA LYS A 140 -11.92 13.37 11.64
C LYS A 140 -12.35 11.91 11.70
N TYR A 141 -12.97 11.40 10.64
CA TYR A 141 -13.38 9.98 10.58
C TYR A 141 -12.16 9.06 10.58
N PHE A 142 -11.15 9.39 9.77
CA PHE A 142 -9.91 8.64 9.73
C PHE A 142 -9.14 8.73 11.05
N THR A 143 -9.09 9.90 11.69
CA THR A 143 -8.43 10.09 12.99
C THR A 143 -9.10 9.23 14.06
N ALA A 144 -10.43 9.27 14.16
CA ALA A 144 -11.17 8.46 15.11
C ALA A 144 -10.98 6.95 14.86
N TRP A 145 -10.94 6.55 13.60
CA TRP A 145 -10.67 5.18 13.21
C TRP A 145 -9.24 4.74 13.55
N LYS A 146 -8.20 5.51 13.21
CA LYS A 146 -6.80 5.18 13.57
C LYS A 146 -6.62 5.08 15.09
N ASN A 147 -7.26 5.96 15.85
CA ASN A 147 -7.27 5.89 17.32
C ASN A 147 -7.86 4.57 17.85
N SER A 148 -8.82 3.95 17.14
CA SER A 148 -9.39 2.64 17.50
C SER A 148 -8.38 1.47 17.41
N PHE A 149 -7.22 1.73 16.79
CA PHE A 149 -6.07 0.84 16.67
C PHE A 149 -4.83 1.41 17.39
N ALA A 150 -5.03 2.31 18.37
CA ALA A 150 -3.95 2.96 19.12
C ALA A 150 -2.92 3.72 18.25
N ASN A 151 -3.28 4.05 16.99
CA ASN A 151 -2.37 4.60 15.99
C ASN A 151 -1.14 3.73 15.66
N GLU A 152 -1.19 2.43 15.96
CA GLU A 152 -0.12 1.46 15.69
C GLU A 152 -0.27 0.86 14.28
N MET A 153 -0.20 1.72 13.25
CA MET A 153 -0.28 1.33 11.84
C MET A 153 0.57 2.24 10.94
N TYR A 154 1.03 1.72 9.81
CA TYR A 154 1.44 2.51 8.66
C TYR A 154 0.25 2.71 7.74
N PHE A 155 -0.28 3.92 7.66
CA PHE A 155 -1.49 4.22 6.89
C PHE A 155 -1.18 4.98 5.61
N VAL A 156 -1.39 4.34 4.46
CA VAL A 156 -1.09 4.89 3.12
C VAL A 156 -2.38 4.92 2.29
N PRO A 157 -3.28 5.89 2.46
CA PRO A 157 -4.55 5.89 1.77
C PRO A 157 -4.47 6.26 0.29
N GLY A 158 -5.45 5.74 -0.46
CA GLY A 158 -5.85 6.25 -1.77
C GLY A 158 -6.44 7.65 -1.61
N ILE A 159 -5.75 8.64 -2.17
CA ILE A 159 -6.03 10.08 -1.97
C ILE A 159 -6.34 10.83 -3.27
N ASP A 160 -6.36 10.13 -4.40
CA ASP A 160 -6.57 10.69 -5.73
C ASP A 160 -7.95 11.36 -5.88
N ASP A 161 -8.91 10.99 -5.03
CA ASP A 161 -10.24 11.58 -4.92
C ASP A 161 -10.30 12.87 -4.09
N THR A 162 -9.19 13.31 -3.49
CA THR A 162 -9.15 14.50 -2.63
C THR A 162 -8.70 15.76 -3.40
N PRO A 163 -9.51 16.84 -3.42
CA PRO A 163 -9.14 18.07 -4.11
C PRO A 163 -7.88 18.72 -3.54
N GLY A 164 -6.93 19.10 -4.41
CA GLY A 164 -5.70 19.78 -4.03
C GLY A 164 -4.48 18.87 -3.82
N PHE A 165 -4.66 17.54 -3.82
CA PHE A 165 -3.55 16.59 -3.75
C PHE A 165 -2.62 16.72 -4.98
N TRP A 166 -3.18 16.60 -6.18
CA TRP A 166 -2.44 16.64 -7.45
C TRP A 166 -1.73 17.98 -7.68
N GLU A 167 -2.35 19.07 -7.23
CA GLU A 167 -1.77 20.42 -7.29
C GLU A 167 -0.79 20.70 -6.15
N SER A 168 -0.66 19.78 -5.18
CA SER A 168 0.21 19.89 -4.01
C SER A 168 -0.07 21.13 -3.18
N TYR A 169 -1.34 21.50 -3.02
CA TYR A 169 -1.71 22.69 -2.27
C TYR A 169 -1.24 22.60 -0.81
N PRO A 170 -0.59 23.65 -0.24
CA PRO A 170 -0.14 23.63 1.15
C PRO A 170 -1.26 23.31 2.16
N ALA A 171 -2.48 23.79 1.89
CA ALA A 171 -3.65 23.51 2.73
C ALA A 171 -4.01 22.01 2.77
N TRP A 172 -3.78 21.29 1.67
CA TRP A 172 -3.99 19.84 1.61
C TRP A 172 -3.04 19.13 2.57
N TRP A 173 -1.75 19.47 2.53
CA TRP A 173 -0.73 18.90 3.42
C TRP A 173 -0.92 19.27 4.89
N GLY A 174 -1.51 20.43 5.16
CA GLY A 174 -1.93 20.83 6.51
C GLY A 174 -3.14 20.05 7.02
N TYR A 175 -3.99 19.54 6.13
CA TYR A 175 -5.20 18.80 6.48
C TYR A 175 -4.95 17.28 6.58
N TRP A 176 -4.27 16.69 5.59
CA TRP A 176 -4.04 15.24 5.50
C TRP A 176 -2.66 14.79 5.97
N GLY A 177 -1.65 15.66 5.90
CA GLY A 177 -0.26 15.22 5.95
C GLY A 177 0.19 14.62 7.28
N ASP A 178 -0.47 14.94 8.39
CA ASP A 178 -0.13 14.38 9.72
C ASP A 178 -0.97 13.12 10.02
N LEU A 179 -2.02 12.88 9.23
CA LEU A 179 -2.91 11.73 9.36
C LEU A 179 -2.36 10.50 8.63
N ILE A 180 -1.54 10.68 7.60
CA ILE A 180 -1.08 9.64 6.69
C ILE A 180 0.43 9.43 6.79
N ASP A 181 0.87 8.19 6.61
CA ASP A 181 2.29 7.81 6.58
C ASP A 181 2.83 7.74 5.14
N GLY A 182 1.93 7.77 4.16
CA GLY A 182 2.21 7.85 2.73
C GLY A 182 0.92 8.11 1.95
N ALA A 183 1.02 8.19 0.63
CA ALA A 183 -0.14 8.34 -0.25
C ALA A 183 -0.07 7.27 -1.35
N SER A 184 -1.21 6.69 -1.68
CA SER A 184 -1.40 5.88 -2.88
C SER A 184 -2.38 6.58 -3.82
N VAL A 185 -2.24 6.33 -5.11
CA VAL A 185 -3.12 6.83 -6.16
C VAL A 185 -3.60 5.66 -6.99
N TRP A 186 -4.83 5.74 -7.49
CA TRP A 186 -5.38 4.73 -8.37
C TRP A 186 -5.11 5.09 -9.83
N GLU A 187 -3.93 4.72 -10.32
CA GLU A 187 -3.62 4.84 -11.75
C GLU A 187 -4.36 3.75 -12.52
N SER A 188 -5.50 4.12 -13.10
CA SER A 188 -6.34 3.21 -13.88
C SER A 188 -6.19 3.48 -15.36
N ALA A 189 -5.11 2.98 -15.93
CA ALA A 189 -5.18 2.47 -17.28
C ALA A 189 -5.80 1.05 -17.21
N TRP A 190 -7.09 0.95 -16.88
CA TRP A 190 -7.79 -0.31 -17.10
C TRP A 190 -7.65 -0.65 -18.58
N PRO A 191 -7.22 -1.87 -18.93
CA PRO A 191 -7.08 -2.18 -20.34
C PRO A 191 -8.44 -2.09 -21.02
N GLU A 192 -8.59 -1.12 -21.90
CA GLU A 192 -9.69 -1.11 -22.85
C GLU A 192 -9.59 -2.37 -23.69
N VAL A 193 -10.64 -3.17 -23.68
CA VAL A 193 -10.73 -4.35 -24.53
C VAL A 193 -10.65 -3.85 -25.98
N HIS A 194 -9.54 -4.17 -26.66
CA HIS A 194 -9.17 -3.68 -28.00
C HIS A 194 -8.70 -2.22 -28.10
N GLY A 195 -8.42 -1.56 -26.98
CA GLY A 195 -7.85 -0.21 -26.95
C GLY A 195 -6.34 -0.19 -26.68
N THR A 196 -5.71 0.93 -26.99
CA THR A 196 -4.35 1.26 -26.52
C THR A 196 -4.49 2.07 -25.24
N ASN A 197 -3.95 1.57 -24.13
CA ASN A 197 -3.94 2.32 -22.88
C ASN A 197 -2.62 3.05 -22.74
N GLU A 198 -2.69 4.29 -22.27
CA GLU A 198 -1.52 4.98 -21.73
C GLU A 198 -1.14 4.28 -20.42
N GLY A 199 -0.36 3.20 -20.50
CA GLY A 199 0.15 2.52 -19.32
C GLY A 199 1.00 3.48 -18.47
N ASP A 200 0.77 3.48 -17.15
CA ASP A 200 1.61 4.08 -16.11
C ASP A 200 2.19 5.47 -16.44
N LEU A 201 1.35 6.43 -16.86
CA LEU A 201 1.76 7.84 -16.87
C LEU A 201 1.64 8.42 -15.46
N SER A 202 2.71 8.22 -14.68
CA SER A 202 2.95 8.94 -13.42
C SER A 202 2.69 10.44 -13.59
N ARG A 203 1.59 10.94 -13.02
CA ARG A 203 1.26 12.38 -12.94
C ARG A 203 1.98 13.07 -11.77
N ASP A 204 2.95 12.37 -11.15
CA ASP A 204 3.15 12.44 -9.70
C ASP A 204 4.24 13.42 -9.27
N ILE A 205 4.97 14.04 -10.21
CA ILE A 205 6.20 14.79 -9.90
C ILE A 205 5.98 15.89 -8.86
N LYS A 206 4.82 16.58 -8.89
CA LYS A 206 4.52 17.67 -7.95
C LYS A 206 4.21 17.17 -6.53
N ALA A 207 3.42 16.11 -6.40
CA ALA A 207 2.97 15.59 -5.10
C ALA A 207 4.06 14.82 -4.35
N MET A 208 5.04 14.25 -5.06
CA MET A 208 6.12 13.45 -4.46
C MET A 208 7.05 14.24 -3.54
N GLY A 209 7.31 15.52 -3.83
CA GLY A 209 8.26 16.34 -3.04
C GLY A 209 7.84 16.52 -1.57
N PRO A 210 6.59 16.96 -1.29
CA PRO A 210 6.08 17.04 0.09
C PRO A 210 5.96 15.68 0.79
N LEU A 211 5.57 14.60 0.09
CA LEU A 211 5.49 13.24 0.66
C LEU A 211 6.83 12.79 1.24
N GLN A 212 7.92 12.98 0.49
CA GLN A 212 9.26 12.61 0.93
C GLN A 212 9.72 13.37 2.19
N LYS A 213 9.14 14.54 2.49
CA LYS A 213 9.48 15.33 3.69
C LYS A 213 8.65 14.95 4.92
N LYS A 214 7.45 14.40 4.73
CA LYS A 214 6.51 14.07 5.80
C LYS A 214 6.46 12.58 6.12
N GLY A 215 6.87 11.71 5.20
CA GLY A 215 7.00 10.28 5.48
C GLY A 215 7.91 10.07 6.68
N LYS A 216 7.52 9.17 7.60
CA LYS A 216 8.45 8.64 8.61
C LYS A 216 9.69 8.16 7.86
N SER A 217 10.86 8.60 8.30
CA SER A 217 12.14 8.28 7.65
C SER A 217 12.23 6.77 7.39
N LEU A 218 12.42 6.43 6.11
CA LEU A 218 12.85 5.10 5.66
C LEU A 218 14.20 4.74 6.27
#